data_AF-A0A7K4RIK9-F1
#
_entry.id   AF-A0A7K4RIK9-F1
#
_cell.length_a   1.000
_cell.length_b   1.000
_cell.length_c   1.000
_cell.angle_alpha   90.00
_cell.angle_beta   90.00
_cell.angle_gamma   90.00
#
_symmetry.space_group_name_H-M   'P 1'
#
loop_
_entity.id
_entity.type
_entity.pdbx_description
1 polymer ?
#
loop_
_entity_poly.entity_id
_entity_poly.type
_entity_poly.pdbx_seq_one_letter_code
_entity_poly.pdbx_strand_id
1 'polypeptide(L)'
;LAQDAALPPAQLSARRARLVSEHGRQHFRFDRASGRLVVADRLDREELCGQAATCTLPFELLLADPLQFFRVEVTLEDINDHSPIFPEERVTFKILERSDPGSRFPLDAALDLDIGSNSIQAYSIAPENEYFSVSYGSQITGKKSVGLVLEKPLDREEHAEMDFKVIAVDGGSPPRSGTTQVHIVVLDVNDNAPVFTQEEYTGKVLENMPRGSVVLSVLATDPDAGVNGDISYQFSQAVSQTDSAFEIDPRTGEIKLTKPLDFEAAETHELNVRATDGGGLSAICKVLVHVLDVNDNAPELVVSSFSSPLPENSAPGTVVALFTVRDRDAGANGKVSCALEDQLFFSLRPAYKNYYELVTVSALDREETAQHIVTVTAADAGSPPLTTTQTFTVDISDVNDNAPVFNQTSYTMYVHENNVPSVLVGALSAADADVGLNAKVTYSLSPVQAAGRPSCSCLSVNSENGQVFVLRALDYEQMRQSEVVVSASDAGSPPLRANVTVRL
;
A
#
# COMPACT_ATOMS: atom_id res chain seq x y z
N LEU A 1 -16.67 -93.20 36.47
CA LEU A 1 -16.16 -94.33 35.64
C LEU A 1 -16.70 -95.68 36.06
N ALA A 2 -16.40 -96.20 37.26
CA ALA A 2 -16.94 -97.49 37.71
C ALA A 2 -18.47 -97.58 37.66
N GLN A 3 -19.16 -96.50 38.09
CA GLN A 3 -20.60 -96.37 38.02
C GLN A 3 -21.12 -96.30 36.57
N ASP A 4 -20.47 -95.51 35.71
CA ASP A 4 -20.85 -95.34 34.29
C ASP A 4 -20.64 -96.61 33.46
N ALA A 5 -19.62 -97.40 33.82
CA ALA A 5 -19.36 -98.72 33.23
C ALA A 5 -20.18 -99.84 33.90
N ALA A 6 -21.02 -99.53 34.89
CA ALA A 6 -21.80 -100.48 35.70
C ALA A 6 -20.96 -101.61 36.34
N LEU A 7 -19.72 -101.29 36.76
CA LEU A 7 -18.77 -102.24 37.35
C LEU A 7 -18.45 -101.88 38.81
N PRO A 8 -18.69 -102.76 39.80
CA PRO A 8 -18.34 -102.50 41.18
C PRO A 8 -16.82 -102.45 41.39
N PRO A 9 -16.29 -101.61 42.31
CA PRO A 9 -14.86 -101.46 42.56
C PRO A 9 -14.12 -102.78 42.88
N ALA A 10 -14.78 -103.70 43.58
CA ALA A 10 -14.24 -105.03 43.87
C ALA A 10 -13.93 -105.84 42.59
N GLN A 11 -14.77 -105.71 41.55
CA GLN A 11 -14.59 -106.39 40.27
C GLN A 11 -13.47 -105.74 39.45
N LEU A 12 -13.32 -104.41 39.53
CA LEU A 12 -12.25 -103.67 38.85
C LEU A 12 -10.85 -104.04 39.37
N SER A 13 -10.74 -104.22 40.70
CA SER A 13 -9.51 -104.71 41.34
C SER A 13 -9.24 -106.18 41.02
N ALA A 14 -10.24 -107.05 41.15
CA ALA A 14 -10.09 -108.49 40.87
C ALA A 14 -9.72 -108.78 39.41
N ARG A 15 -10.22 -107.98 38.46
CA ARG A 15 -10.00 -108.14 37.01
C ARG A 15 -8.84 -107.30 36.47
N ARG A 16 -7.94 -106.80 37.33
CA ARG A 16 -6.71 -106.06 36.96
C ARG A 16 -6.97 -104.91 35.97
N ALA A 17 -8.03 -104.13 36.20
CA ALA A 17 -8.44 -103.07 35.29
C ALA A 17 -7.29 -102.07 35.01
N ARG A 18 -7.04 -101.76 33.73
CA ARG A 18 -5.99 -100.82 33.31
C ARG A 18 -6.46 -99.91 32.18
N LEU A 19 -5.99 -98.68 32.19
CA LEU A 19 -6.19 -97.73 31.10
C LEU A 19 -5.15 -97.97 30.00
N VAL A 20 -5.59 -97.90 28.75
CA VAL A 20 -4.74 -97.87 27.56
C VAL A 20 -5.16 -96.66 26.74
N SER A 21 -4.17 -95.85 26.34
CA SER A 21 -4.36 -94.70 25.46
C SER A 21 -3.61 -94.96 24.15
N GLU A 22 -4.22 -94.59 23.03
CA GLU A 22 -3.69 -94.83 21.68
C GLU A 22 -2.38 -94.07 21.39
N HIS A 23 -2.09 -92.98 22.12
CA HIS A 23 -0.97 -92.08 21.82
C HIS A 23 0.12 -91.99 22.91
N GLY A 24 0.14 -92.93 23.87
CA GLY A 24 1.24 -93.05 24.85
C GLY A 24 1.32 -91.98 25.95
N ARG A 25 0.61 -90.85 25.82
CA ARG A 25 0.45 -89.84 26.88
C ARG A 25 -0.75 -90.18 27.77
N GLN A 26 -0.52 -90.41 29.06
CA GLN A 26 -1.56 -90.77 30.02
C GLN A 26 -2.01 -89.55 30.84
N HIS A 27 -2.91 -88.76 30.27
CA HIS A 27 -3.56 -87.62 30.94
C HIS A 27 -4.42 -88.02 32.15
N PHE A 28 -4.80 -89.31 32.23
CA PHE A 28 -5.63 -89.85 33.30
C PHE A 28 -4.99 -91.07 33.97
N ARG A 29 -5.17 -91.18 35.28
CA ARG A 29 -4.84 -92.32 36.12
C ARG A 29 -6.12 -92.95 36.66
N PHE A 30 -6.18 -94.27 36.66
CA PHE A 30 -7.31 -95.01 37.20
C PHE A 30 -6.99 -95.56 38.58
N ASP A 31 -7.71 -95.08 39.58
CA ASP A 31 -7.65 -95.65 40.92
C ASP A 31 -8.51 -96.92 40.99
N ARG A 32 -7.85 -98.07 41.03
CA ARG A 32 -8.48 -99.40 41.06
C ARG A 32 -9.27 -99.67 42.34
N ALA A 33 -8.88 -99.05 43.46
CA ALA A 33 -9.50 -99.28 44.75
C ALA A 33 -10.85 -98.55 44.86
N SER A 34 -10.90 -97.30 44.39
CA SER A 34 -12.14 -96.50 44.40
C SER A 34 -12.95 -96.61 43.10
N GLY A 35 -12.37 -97.09 42.00
CA GLY A 35 -12.99 -97.10 40.68
C GLY A 35 -13.14 -95.72 40.05
N ARG A 36 -12.42 -94.71 40.57
CA ARG A 36 -12.43 -93.32 40.08
C ARG A 36 -11.34 -93.09 39.05
N LEU A 37 -11.65 -92.23 38.10
CA LEU A 37 -10.67 -91.64 37.18
C LEU A 37 -10.12 -90.37 37.85
N VAL A 38 -8.80 -90.22 37.84
CA VAL A 38 -8.08 -89.07 38.41
C VAL A 38 -7.23 -88.46 37.31
N VAL A 39 -7.21 -87.14 37.22
CA VAL A 39 -6.35 -86.41 36.27
C VAL A 39 -4.89 -86.53 36.72
N ALA A 40 -3.99 -86.89 35.79
CA ALA A 40 -2.58 -87.15 36.08
C ALA A 40 -1.69 -85.92 35.86
N ASP A 41 -2.00 -85.13 34.84
CA ASP A 41 -1.28 -83.92 34.41
C ASP A 41 -2.29 -82.78 34.19
N ARG A 42 -1.85 -81.52 34.26
CA ARG A 42 -2.71 -80.37 33.90
C ARG A 42 -3.23 -80.57 32.47
N LEU A 43 -4.55 -80.41 32.31
CA LEU A 43 -5.21 -80.44 31.01
C LEU A 43 -5.40 -79.00 30.56
N ASP A 44 -4.75 -78.65 29.45
CA ASP A 44 -4.90 -77.38 28.75
C ASP A 44 -5.63 -77.72 27.44
N ARG A 45 -6.89 -77.26 27.32
CA ARG A 45 -7.75 -77.66 26.20
C ARG A 45 -7.24 -77.02 24.92
N GLU A 46 -6.74 -75.80 25.01
CA GLU A 46 -6.26 -74.97 23.93
C GLU A 46 -4.97 -75.55 23.33
N GLU A 47 -4.08 -76.12 24.15
CA GLU A 47 -2.90 -76.86 23.67
C GLU A 47 -3.29 -78.18 22.98
N LEU A 48 -4.28 -78.91 23.52
CA LEU A 48 -4.66 -80.24 23.04
C LEU A 48 -5.53 -80.22 21.78
N CYS A 49 -6.46 -79.28 21.71
CA CYS A 49 -7.54 -79.25 20.72
C CYS A 49 -7.62 -77.91 19.97
N GLY A 50 -6.86 -76.89 20.35
CA GLY A 50 -6.94 -75.56 19.75
C GLY A 50 -8.36 -74.99 19.80
N GLN A 51 -8.81 -74.41 18.69
CA GLN A 51 -10.15 -73.83 18.57
C GLN A 51 -11.22 -74.83 18.07
N ALA A 52 -10.98 -76.14 18.19
CA ALA A 52 -11.97 -77.15 17.82
C ALA A 52 -13.23 -77.04 18.71
N ALA A 53 -14.41 -77.10 18.10
CA ALA A 53 -15.69 -76.94 18.80
C ALA A 53 -15.97 -78.03 19.85
N THR A 54 -15.36 -79.21 19.71
CA THR A 54 -15.40 -80.29 20.69
C THR A 54 -14.00 -80.82 20.93
N CYS A 55 -13.66 -81.06 22.19
CA CYS A 55 -12.39 -81.62 22.60
C CYS A 55 -12.65 -82.91 23.38
N THR A 56 -12.46 -84.07 22.73
CA THR A 56 -12.67 -85.37 23.35
C THR A 56 -11.37 -86.15 23.40
N LEU A 57 -11.05 -86.68 24.58
CA LEU A 57 -9.89 -87.53 24.81
C LEU A 57 -10.36 -88.99 24.92
N PRO A 58 -10.19 -89.80 23.86
CA PRO A 58 -10.57 -91.22 23.89
C PRO A 58 -9.50 -92.06 24.60
N PHE A 59 -9.94 -93.03 25.39
CA PHE A 59 -9.10 -94.09 25.93
C PHE A 59 -9.89 -95.38 26.19
N GLU A 60 -9.17 -96.48 26.38
CA GLU A 60 -9.75 -97.80 26.58
C GLU A 60 -9.51 -98.29 28.02
N LEU A 61 -10.56 -98.75 28.68
CA LEU A 61 -10.47 -99.45 29.97
C LEU A 61 -10.51 -100.95 29.71
N LEU A 62 -9.39 -101.65 29.90
CA LEU A 62 -9.28 -103.10 29.74
C LEU A 62 -9.39 -103.83 31.08
N LEU A 63 -10.23 -104.87 31.12
CA LEU A 63 -10.37 -105.84 32.20
C LEU A 63 -9.86 -107.21 31.73
N ALA A 64 -9.14 -107.90 32.59
CA ALA A 64 -8.67 -109.27 32.36
C ALA A 64 -9.67 -110.30 32.91
N ASP A 65 -9.63 -111.50 32.33
CA ASP A 65 -10.21 -112.75 32.84
C ASP A 65 -11.72 -112.68 33.22
N PRO A 66 -12.66 -112.67 32.23
CA PRO A 66 -12.44 -112.70 30.78
C PRO A 66 -11.99 -111.35 30.23
N LEU A 67 -11.35 -111.32 29.05
CA LEU A 67 -10.94 -110.07 28.43
C LEU A 67 -12.18 -109.26 28.03
N GLN A 68 -12.28 -108.02 28.52
CA GLN A 68 -13.34 -107.09 28.17
C GLN A 68 -12.76 -105.69 28.10
N PHE A 69 -13.15 -104.89 27.11
CA PHE A 69 -12.72 -103.50 27.01
C PHE A 69 -13.93 -102.57 26.93
N PHE A 70 -13.77 -101.36 27.47
CA PHE A 70 -14.73 -100.28 27.37
C PHE A 70 -14.04 -99.09 26.72
N ARG A 71 -14.65 -98.53 25.66
CA ARG A 71 -14.23 -97.25 25.10
C ARG A 71 -14.82 -96.14 25.95
N VAL A 72 -13.96 -95.25 26.41
CA VAL A 72 -14.32 -94.12 27.26
C VAL A 72 -13.86 -92.86 26.56
N GLU A 73 -14.76 -91.89 26.44
CA GLU A 73 -14.44 -90.58 25.87
C GLU A 73 -14.67 -89.55 26.97
N VAL A 74 -13.61 -88.83 27.33
CA VAL A 74 -13.71 -87.70 28.25
C VAL A 74 -13.75 -86.43 27.42
N THR A 75 -14.90 -85.77 27.42
CA THR A 75 -15.03 -84.44 26.84
C THR A 75 -14.45 -83.41 27.80
N LEU A 76 -13.54 -82.58 27.31
CA LEU A 76 -13.06 -81.42 28.06
C LEU A 76 -14.03 -80.26 27.84
N GLU A 77 -14.52 -79.72 28.95
CA GLU A 77 -15.26 -78.46 28.96
C GLU A 77 -14.27 -77.30 28.99
N ASP A 78 -14.58 -76.27 28.21
CA ASP A 78 -13.79 -75.05 28.10
C ASP A 78 -13.97 -74.16 29.34
N ILE A 79 -12.88 -73.54 29.80
CA ILE A 79 -12.88 -72.57 30.90
C ILE A 79 -12.35 -71.24 30.38
N ASN A 80 -12.84 -70.12 30.91
CA ASN A 80 -12.33 -68.79 30.52
C ASN A 80 -10.96 -68.53 31.17
N ASP A 81 -9.88 -69.04 30.59
CA ASP A 81 -8.51 -68.88 31.07
C ASP A 81 -7.54 -68.26 30.06
N HIS A 82 -8.02 -67.91 28.86
CA HIS A 82 -7.37 -66.99 27.94
C HIS A 82 -8.05 -65.61 27.98
N SER A 83 -7.42 -64.60 27.40
CA SER A 83 -8.01 -63.26 27.29
C SER A 83 -7.88 -62.82 25.85
N PRO A 84 -8.82 -62.00 25.35
CA PRO A 84 -8.68 -61.43 24.01
C PRO A 84 -7.35 -60.69 23.87
N ILE A 85 -6.61 -60.95 22.79
CA ILE A 85 -5.33 -60.30 22.50
C ILE A 85 -5.38 -59.72 21.09
N PHE A 86 -5.10 -58.43 20.97
CA PHE A 86 -4.90 -57.78 19.68
C PHE A 86 -3.50 -58.06 19.14
N PRO A 87 -3.32 -58.20 17.82
CA PRO A 87 -2.00 -58.39 17.21
C PRO A 87 -1.05 -57.21 17.45
N GLU A 88 -1.59 -55.98 17.51
CA GLU A 88 -0.84 -54.74 17.72
C GLU A 88 -1.34 -54.01 18.96
N GLU A 89 -0.42 -53.51 19.78
CA GLU A 89 -0.74 -52.69 20.97
C GLU A 89 -1.24 -51.29 20.59
N ARG A 90 -0.77 -50.77 19.44
CA ARG A 90 -1.20 -49.48 18.89
C ARG A 90 -1.32 -49.55 17.37
N VAL A 91 -2.44 -49.07 16.85
CA VAL A 91 -2.72 -48.94 15.42
C VAL A 91 -2.92 -47.46 15.07
N THR A 92 -2.31 -47.01 13.99
CA THR A 92 -2.48 -45.64 13.48
C THR A 92 -3.25 -45.63 12.17
N PHE A 93 -4.36 -44.90 12.12
CA PHE A 93 -5.10 -44.65 10.88
C PHE A 93 -4.84 -43.23 10.39
N LYS A 94 -4.65 -43.07 9.09
CA LYS A 94 -4.57 -41.78 8.42
C LYS A 94 -5.83 -41.60 7.57
N ILE A 95 -6.71 -40.70 7.97
CA ILE A 95 -8.05 -40.56 7.40
C ILE A 95 -8.22 -39.13 6.89
N LEU A 96 -8.62 -38.95 5.63
CA LEU A 96 -8.91 -37.63 5.07
C LEU A 96 -10.11 -37.01 5.76
N GLU A 97 -10.09 -35.71 6.03
CA GLU A 97 -11.22 -35.05 6.71
C GLU A 97 -12.52 -35.06 5.87
N ARG A 98 -12.37 -35.01 4.54
CA ARG A 98 -13.48 -35.19 3.59
C ARG A 98 -14.07 -36.61 3.51
N SER A 99 -13.67 -37.53 4.38
CA SER A 99 -14.19 -38.90 4.37
C SER A 99 -15.67 -38.91 4.74
N ASP A 100 -16.50 -39.58 3.93
CA ASP A 100 -17.94 -39.61 4.15
C ASP A 100 -18.30 -40.43 5.42
N PRO A 101 -19.24 -39.94 6.25
CA PRO A 101 -19.84 -40.75 7.31
C PRO A 101 -20.40 -42.07 6.75
N GLY A 102 -20.16 -43.17 7.47
CA GLY A 102 -20.41 -44.55 7.07
C GLY A 102 -19.20 -45.27 6.48
N SER A 103 -18.10 -44.54 6.21
CA SER A 103 -16.82 -45.12 5.79
C SER A 103 -16.29 -46.09 6.84
N ARG A 104 -15.75 -47.23 6.37
CA ARG A 104 -15.28 -48.32 7.24
C ARG A 104 -13.77 -48.50 7.13
N PHE A 105 -13.10 -48.53 8.27
CA PHE A 105 -11.66 -48.71 8.39
C PHE A 105 -11.38 -50.08 9.04
N PRO A 106 -10.88 -51.07 8.26
CA PRO A 106 -10.62 -52.41 8.77
C PRO A 106 -9.63 -52.39 9.93
N LEU A 107 -9.95 -53.14 10.99
CA LEU A 107 -9.08 -53.37 12.14
C LEU A 107 -8.87 -54.87 12.30
N ASP A 108 -7.64 -55.28 12.60
CA ASP A 108 -7.38 -56.69 12.89
C ASP A 108 -8.11 -57.11 14.16
N ALA A 109 -8.91 -58.18 14.03
CA ALA A 109 -9.70 -58.70 15.13
C ALA A 109 -8.79 -59.24 16.24
N ALA A 110 -9.21 -59.07 17.50
CA ALA A 110 -8.55 -59.72 18.61
C ALA A 110 -8.72 -61.24 18.48
N LEU A 111 -7.70 -61.97 18.93
CA LEU A 111 -7.72 -63.42 19.00
C LEU A 111 -7.95 -63.86 20.44
N ASP A 112 -8.80 -64.87 20.60
CA ASP A 112 -9.06 -65.54 21.84
C ASP A 112 -9.06 -67.05 21.58
N LEU A 113 -8.34 -67.80 22.41
CA LEU A 113 -8.15 -69.24 22.23
C LEU A 113 -9.32 -70.06 22.80
N ASP A 114 -10.10 -69.44 23.69
CA ASP A 114 -11.29 -70.02 24.28
C ASP A 114 -12.44 -70.09 23.25
N ILE A 115 -13.40 -70.99 23.47
CA ILE A 115 -14.48 -71.28 22.51
C ILE A 115 -15.87 -70.98 23.07
N GLY A 116 -16.87 -70.95 22.19
CA GLY A 116 -18.26 -70.76 22.59
C GLY A 116 -18.49 -69.40 23.27
N SER A 117 -19.11 -69.43 24.46
CA SER A 117 -19.38 -68.22 25.25
C SER A 117 -18.13 -67.59 25.87
N ASN A 118 -17.06 -68.37 26.08
CA ASN A 118 -15.81 -67.84 26.63
C ASN A 118 -14.93 -67.16 25.58
N SER A 119 -15.27 -67.27 24.29
CA SER A 119 -14.63 -66.50 23.22
C SER A 119 -15.16 -65.06 23.18
N ILE A 120 -14.47 -64.18 22.46
CA ILE A 120 -14.87 -62.77 22.21
C ILE A 120 -16.34 -62.66 21.77
N GLN A 121 -17.12 -61.93 22.56
CA GLN A 121 -18.54 -61.65 22.33
C GLN A 121 -18.79 -60.24 21.80
N ALA A 122 -18.01 -59.25 22.27
CA ALA A 122 -18.28 -57.85 21.95
C ALA A 122 -17.00 -57.04 21.77
N TYR A 123 -17.12 -55.99 20.95
CA TYR A 123 -16.15 -54.92 20.85
C TYR A 123 -16.79 -53.60 21.27
N SER A 124 -16.02 -52.75 21.95
CA SER A 124 -16.42 -51.40 22.33
C SER A 124 -15.26 -50.42 22.21
N ILE A 125 -15.56 -49.12 22.29
CA ILE A 125 -14.58 -48.03 22.25
C ILE A 125 -14.55 -47.32 23.60
N ALA A 126 -13.36 -46.93 24.08
CA ALA A 126 -13.18 -46.20 25.33
C ALA A 126 -12.07 -45.12 25.20
N PRO A 127 -12.34 -43.86 25.61
CA PRO A 127 -13.66 -43.33 25.96
C PRO A 127 -14.60 -43.36 24.74
N GLU A 128 -15.91 -43.44 25.00
CA GLU A 128 -16.90 -43.26 23.94
C GLU A 128 -16.70 -41.90 23.28
N ASN A 129 -16.81 -41.85 21.96
CA ASN A 129 -16.67 -40.62 21.17
C ASN A 129 -17.77 -40.56 20.10
N GLU A 130 -18.00 -39.38 19.56
CA GLU A 130 -19.08 -39.13 18.61
C GLU A 130 -18.67 -39.35 17.14
N TYR A 131 -17.37 -39.55 16.88
CA TYR A 131 -16.82 -39.64 15.53
C TYR A 131 -16.70 -41.07 15.03
N PHE A 132 -16.37 -42.03 15.91
CA PHE A 132 -16.13 -43.41 15.54
C PHE A 132 -16.95 -44.39 16.37
N SER A 133 -17.58 -45.33 15.68
CA SER A 133 -18.15 -46.54 16.28
C SER A 133 -17.35 -47.78 15.84
N VAL A 134 -17.51 -48.90 16.57
CA VAL A 134 -16.90 -50.17 16.17
C VAL A 134 -17.96 -51.08 15.57
N SER A 135 -17.72 -51.53 14.34
CA SER A 135 -18.52 -52.55 13.68
C SER A 135 -17.79 -53.89 13.71
N TYR A 136 -18.51 -54.94 14.09
CA TYR A 136 -17.98 -56.30 14.10
C TYR A 136 -19.05 -57.31 13.68
N GLY A 137 -18.62 -58.38 13.02
CA GLY A 137 -19.53 -59.41 12.51
C GLY A 137 -18.79 -60.61 11.94
N SER A 138 -19.54 -61.68 11.66
CA SER A 138 -19.01 -62.87 11.01
C SER A 138 -19.13 -62.74 9.49
N GLN A 139 -18.02 -62.76 8.76
CA GLN A 139 -18.06 -62.81 7.29
C GLN A 139 -18.56 -64.17 6.81
N ILE A 140 -19.04 -64.25 5.57
CA ILE A 140 -19.51 -65.49 4.91
C ILE A 140 -18.42 -66.59 4.91
N THR A 141 -17.16 -66.21 5.01
CA THR A 141 -15.97 -67.08 5.08
C THR A 141 -15.65 -67.61 6.48
N GLY A 142 -16.44 -67.25 7.51
CA GLY A 142 -16.21 -67.63 8.90
C GLY A 142 -15.15 -66.80 9.63
N LYS A 143 -14.51 -65.83 8.96
CA LYS A 143 -13.57 -64.89 9.59
C LYS A 143 -14.35 -63.75 10.25
N LYS A 144 -14.14 -63.51 11.55
CA LYS A 144 -14.68 -62.33 12.25
C LYS A 144 -14.02 -61.08 11.65
N SER A 145 -14.82 -60.13 11.16
CA SER A 145 -14.33 -58.82 10.70
C SER A 145 -14.64 -57.77 11.73
N VAL A 146 -13.64 -56.96 12.07
CA VAL A 146 -13.76 -55.79 12.94
C VAL A 146 -13.32 -54.58 12.14
N GLY A 147 -13.95 -53.44 12.37
CA GLY A 147 -13.55 -52.20 11.75
C GLY A 147 -14.23 -51.01 12.37
N LEU A 148 -13.56 -49.88 12.33
CA LEU A 148 -14.12 -48.60 12.77
C LEU A 148 -15.07 -48.08 11.70
N VAL A 149 -16.16 -47.46 12.11
CA VAL A 149 -17.10 -46.76 11.23
C VAL A 149 -17.07 -45.30 11.62
N LEU A 150 -16.88 -44.42 10.63
CA LEU A 150 -16.98 -42.99 10.84
C LEU A 150 -18.46 -42.60 10.94
N GLU A 151 -18.88 -42.02 12.05
CA GLU A 151 -20.27 -41.63 12.30
C GLU A 151 -20.52 -40.15 12.02
N LYS A 152 -19.50 -39.30 12.25
CA LYS A 152 -19.55 -37.85 11.99
C LYS A 152 -18.44 -37.42 11.04
N PRO A 153 -18.65 -36.37 10.23
CA PRO A 153 -17.59 -35.76 9.44
C PRO A 153 -16.39 -35.39 10.33
N LEU A 154 -15.20 -35.55 9.79
CA LEU A 154 -13.97 -35.09 10.42
C LEU A 154 -13.66 -33.67 9.94
N ASP A 155 -13.00 -32.92 10.80
CA ASP A 155 -12.51 -31.56 10.56
C ASP A 155 -11.14 -31.49 11.24
N ARG A 156 -10.08 -31.30 10.46
CA ARG A 156 -8.70 -31.29 10.96
C ARG A 156 -8.41 -29.98 11.70
N GLU A 157 -9.00 -28.87 11.29
CA GLU A 157 -8.88 -27.56 11.92
C GLU A 157 -9.49 -27.56 13.32
N GLU A 158 -10.54 -28.37 13.55
CA GLU A 158 -11.09 -28.63 14.89
C GLU A 158 -10.26 -29.69 15.65
N HIS A 159 -10.02 -30.86 15.04
CA HIS A 159 -9.40 -32.03 15.68
C HIS A 159 -8.43 -32.78 14.75
N ALA A 160 -7.17 -32.34 14.69
CA ALA A 160 -6.14 -32.94 13.84
C ALA A 160 -5.74 -34.38 14.23
N GLU A 161 -5.83 -34.73 15.51
CA GLU A 161 -5.50 -36.07 16.03
C GLU A 161 -6.53 -36.53 17.06
N MET A 162 -6.83 -37.82 17.08
CA MET A 162 -7.74 -38.43 18.05
C MET A 162 -7.16 -39.74 18.60
N ASP A 163 -7.24 -39.92 19.92
CA ASP A 163 -6.77 -41.12 20.61
C ASP A 163 -7.91 -41.79 21.38
N PHE A 164 -8.12 -43.07 21.13
CA PHE A 164 -9.05 -43.90 21.90
C PHE A 164 -8.57 -45.35 21.94
N LYS A 165 -9.27 -46.21 22.68
CA LYS A 165 -8.99 -47.65 22.76
C LYS A 165 -10.15 -48.44 22.18
N VAL A 166 -9.82 -49.51 21.47
CA VAL A 166 -10.79 -50.57 21.14
C VAL A 166 -10.61 -51.70 22.14
N ILE A 167 -11.70 -52.10 22.77
CA ILE A 167 -11.75 -53.14 23.80
C ILE A 167 -12.50 -54.34 23.23
N ALA A 168 -11.87 -55.51 23.24
CA ALA A 168 -12.52 -56.79 22.99
C ALA A 168 -12.85 -57.44 24.34
N VAL A 169 -14.09 -57.90 24.53
CA VAL A 169 -14.55 -58.53 25.77
C VAL A 169 -15.09 -59.92 25.45
N ASP A 170 -14.66 -60.91 26.21
CA ASP A 170 -15.20 -62.27 26.17
C ASP A 170 -16.56 -62.36 26.90
N GLY A 171 -17.20 -63.54 26.84
CA GLY A 171 -18.46 -63.80 27.53
C GLY A 171 -18.32 -64.68 28.76
N GLY A 172 -17.10 -64.91 29.24
CA GLY A 172 -16.86 -65.77 30.39
C GLY A 172 -17.26 -65.10 31.72
N SER A 173 -17.20 -65.87 32.81
CA SER A 173 -17.50 -65.39 34.16
C SER A 173 -16.37 -65.78 35.13
N PRO A 174 -15.50 -64.84 35.55
CA PRO A 174 -15.52 -63.41 35.24
C PRO A 174 -15.16 -63.11 33.77
N PRO A 175 -15.64 -61.98 33.20
CA PRO A 175 -15.28 -61.57 31.85
C PRO A 175 -13.85 -61.02 31.81
N ARG A 176 -13.13 -61.30 30.73
CA ARG A 176 -11.77 -60.79 30.49
C ARG A 176 -11.76 -59.98 29.20
N SER A 177 -10.78 -59.07 29.11
CA SER A 177 -10.72 -58.11 28.02
C SER A 177 -9.31 -57.88 27.51
N GLY A 178 -9.25 -57.59 26.21
CA GLY A 178 -8.06 -57.13 25.51
C GLY A 178 -8.27 -55.71 25.02
N THR A 179 -7.20 -54.92 24.92
CA THR A 179 -7.27 -53.55 24.41
C THR A 179 -6.18 -53.27 23.40
N THR A 180 -6.50 -52.51 22.36
CA THR A 180 -5.51 -51.87 21.47
C THR A 180 -5.74 -50.37 21.44
N GLN A 181 -4.67 -49.58 21.38
CA GLN A 181 -4.75 -48.13 21.24
C GLN A 181 -4.92 -47.76 19.77
N VAL A 182 -5.95 -46.97 19.47
CA VAL A 182 -6.17 -46.40 18.15
C VAL A 182 -5.78 -44.93 18.17
N HIS A 183 -4.89 -44.56 17.26
CA HIS A 183 -4.49 -43.19 17.01
C HIS A 183 -4.92 -42.78 15.60
N ILE A 184 -5.84 -41.83 15.49
CA ILE A 184 -6.32 -41.28 14.22
C ILE A 184 -5.52 -40.01 13.94
N VAL A 185 -4.89 -39.96 12.77
CA VAL A 185 -4.32 -38.74 12.19
C VAL A 185 -5.24 -38.29 11.08
N VAL A 186 -5.86 -37.12 11.25
CA VAL A 186 -6.70 -36.53 10.22
C VAL A 186 -5.81 -35.89 9.16
N LEU A 187 -5.98 -36.32 7.92
CA LEU A 187 -5.24 -35.80 6.77
C LEU A 187 -6.00 -34.61 6.18
N ASP A 188 -5.23 -33.55 5.99
CA ASP A 188 -5.63 -32.27 5.42
C ASP A 188 -6.15 -32.38 3.98
N VAL A 189 -7.18 -31.59 3.70
CA VAL A 189 -7.81 -31.34 2.41
C VAL A 189 -7.94 -29.83 2.28
N ASN A 190 -7.60 -29.29 1.11
CA ASN A 190 -7.68 -27.85 0.86
C ASN A 190 -9.13 -27.36 0.77
N ASP A 191 -9.82 -27.18 1.89
CA ASP A 191 -11.23 -26.79 1.98
C ASP A 191 -11.44 -25.42 2.63
N ASN A 192 -10.41 -24.82 3.22
CA ASN A 192 -10.41 -23.42 3.59
C ASN A 192 -9.72 -22.58 2.51
N ALA A 193 -10.30 -21.42 2.22
CA ALA A 193 -9.68 -20.44 1.33
C ALA A 193 -8.98 -19.37 2.17
N PRO A 194 -7.90 -18.74 1.67
CA PRO A 194 -7.23 -17.67 2.40
C PRO A 194 -8.20 -16.55 2.77
N VAL A 195 -8.14 -16.04 4.00
CA VAL A 195 -9.00 -14.95 4.46
C VAL A 195 -8.16 -13.73 4.85
N PHE A 196 -8.41 -12.58 4.22
CA PHE A 196 -7.77 -11.33 4.60
C PHE A 196 -8.27 -10.81 5.94
N THR A 197 -7.41 -10.17 6.72
CA THR A 197 -7.80 -9.55 8.00
C THR A 197 -8.76 -8.36 7.85
N GLN A 198 -8.81 -7.75 6.66
CA GLN A 198 -9.67 -6.61 6.32
C GLN A 198 -10.19 -6.77 4.88
N GLU A 199 -11.42 -6.34 4.63
CA GLU A 199 -11.99 -6.29 3.27
C GLU A 199 -11.34 -5.17 2.42
N GLU A 200 -11.00 -4.06 3.08
CA GLU A 200 -10.31 -2.91 2.49
C GLU A 200 -9.14 -2.45 3.36
N TYR A 201 -7.97 -2.26 2.75
CA TYR A 201 -6.78 -1.68 3.38
C TYR A 201 -6.55 -0.26 2.85
N THR A 202 -6.34 0.71 3.74
CA THR A 202 -6.04 2.08 3.34
C THR A 202 -4.63 2.47 3.76
N GLY A 203 -3.80 2.87 2.79
CA GLY A 203 -2.45 3.37 3.02
C GLY A 203 -2.29 4.83 2.61
N LYS A 204 -1.26 5.48 3.15
CA LYS A 204 -0.86 6.84 2.77
C LYS A 204 0.62 6.84 2.44
N VAL A 205 1.01 7.51 1.36
CA VAL A 205 2.40 7.59 0.90
C VAL A 205 2.68 8.98 0.35
N LEU A 206 3.83 9.56 0.70
CA LEU A 206 4.27 10.82 0.09
C LEU A 206 4.70 10.56 -1.35
N GLU A 207 4.42 11.49 -2.27
CA GLU A 207 4.75 11.28 -3.68
C GLU A 207 6.25 11.16 -3.96
N ASN A 208 7.06 11.85 -3.14
CA ASN A 208 8.52 11.88 -3.25
C ASN A 208 9.22 10.65 -2.64
N MET A 209 8.46 9.63 -2.20
CA MET A 209 9.05 8.43 -1.61
C MET A 209 9.88 7.66 -2.65
N PRO A 210 11.09 7.21 -2.27
CA PRO A 210 11.97 6.53 -3.20
C PRO A 210 11.42 5.15 -3.60
N ARG A 211 11.88 4.64 -4.74
CA ARG A 211 11.60 3.27 -5.19
C ARG A 211 12.05 2.26 -4.13
N GLY A 212 11.26 1.20 -3.95
CA GLY A 212 11.45 0.18 -2.93
C GLY A 212 10.84 0.53 -1.56
N SER A 213 10.30 1.74 -1.38
CA SER A 213 9.60 2.11 -0.15
C SER A 213 8.35 1.25 0.03
N VAL A 214 8.14 0.75 1.24
CA VAL A 214 6.94 0.01 1.63
C VAL A 214 5.82 1.01 1.88
N VAL A 215 4.69 0.82 1.20
CA VAL A 215 3.48 1.64 1.32
C VAL A 215 2.61 1.11 2.46
N LEU A 216 2.31 -0.19 2.42
CA LEU A 216 1.57 -0.93 3.43
C LEU A 216 1.79 -2.44 3.24
N SER A 217 1.33 -3.24 4.19
CA SER A 217 1.31 -4.70 4.11
C SER A 217 -0.12 -5.21 4.25
N VAL A 218 -0.50 -6.17 3.41
CA VAL A 218 -1.73 -6.93 3.58
C VAL A 218 -1.45 -8.26 4.27
N LEU A 219 -2.44 -8.78 5.00
CA LEU A 219 -2.31 -10.07 5.68
C LEU A 219 -3.55 -10.92 5.39
N ALA A 220 -3.31 -12.15 4.92
CA ALA A 220 -4.29 -13.21 4.87
C ALA A 220 -3.83 -14.40 5.73
N THR A 221 -4.80 -15.17 6.21
CA THR A 221 -4.59 -16.38 7.00
C THR A 221 -5.36 -17.54 6.40
N ASP A 222 -4.77 -18.72 6.43
CA ASP A 222 -5.36 -19.96 5.96
C ASP A 222 -5.09 -21.03 7.05
N PRO A 223 -6.13 -21.66 7.59
CA PRO A 223 -5.98 -22.63 8.68
C PRO A 223 -5.50 -24.01 8.21
N ASP A 224 -5.48 -24.29 6.91
CA ASP A 224 -5.06 -25.57 6.33
C ASP A 224 -3.57 -25.87 6.60
N ALA A 225 -3.18 -27.14 6.50
CA ALA A 225 -1.84 -27.58 6.84
C ALA A 225 -0.87 -27.64 5.64
N GLY A 226 0.35 -27.17 5.84
CA GLY A 226 1.43 -27.28 4.86
C GLY A 226 1.14 -26.45 3.61
N VAL A 227 1.26 -27.04 2.42
CA VAL A 227 1.12 -26.32 1.14
C VAL A 227 -0.29 -25.73 0.96
N ASN A 228 -1.31 -26.37 1.54
CA ASN A 228 -2.68 -25.88 1.49
C ASN A 228 -2.90 -24.63 2.36
N GLY A 229 -2.06 -24.41 3.38
CA GLY A 229 -2.05 -23.17 4.17
C GLY A 229 -1.00 -22.13 3.71
N ASP A 230 -0.13 -22.48 2.76
CA ASP A 230 0.95 -21.60 2.29
C ASP A 230 0.40 -20.55 1.32
N ILE A 231 0.27 -19.32 1.80
CA ILE A 231 -0.32 -18.21 1.03
C ILE A 231 0.73 -17.52 0.16
N SER A 232 0.32 -17.23 -1.08
CA SER A 232 1.03 -16.34 -2.00
C SER A 232 0.18 -15.12 -2.39
N TYR A 233 0.80 -13.94 -2.47
CA TYR A 233 0.13 -12.68 -2.80
C TYR A 233 0.46 -12.21 -4.21
N GLN A 234 -0.54 -11.67 -4.91
CA GLN A 234 -0.36 -11.04 -6.22
C GLN A 234 -1.44 -10.01 -6.51
N PHE A 235 -1.18 -9.04 -7.40
CA PHE A 235 -2.25 -8.18 -7.90
C PHE A 235 -3.18 -8.93 -8.85
N SER A 236 -4.49 -8.74 -8.70
CA SER A 236 -5.46 -9.30 -9.63
C SER A 236 -5.32 -8.61 -10.99
N GLN A 237 -5.40 -9.38 -12.08
CA GLN A 237 -5.08 -9.01 -13.47
C GLN A 237 -5.86 -7.79 -14.04
N ALA A 238 -6.74 -7.15 -13.27
CA ALA A 238 -7.54 -6.01 -13.71
C ALA A 238 -6.77 -4.68 -13.78
N VAL A 239 -5.55 -4.60 -13.23
CA VAL A 239 -4.68 -3.44 -13.36
C VAL A 239 -3.49 -3.85 -14.23
N SER A 240 -3.35 -3.25 -15.41
CA SER A 240 -2.27 -3.52 -16.36
C SER A 240 -0.90 -3.50 -15.67
N GLN A 241 -0.35 -4.68 -15.36
CA GLN A 241 0.90 -4.88 -14.61
C GLN A 241 2.12 -4.21 -15.27
N THR A 242 2.03 -3.81 -16.53
CA THR A 242 3.09 -3.09 -17.25
C THR A 242 3.18 -1.61 -16.85
N ASP A 243 2.16 -1.05 -16.20
CA ASP A 243 2.13 0.36 -15.79
C ASP A 243 1.93 0.62 -14.29
N SER A 244 1.73 -0.41 -13.46
CA SER A 244 1.50 -0.22 -12.03
C SER A 244 2.74 0.35 -11.32
N ALA A 245 2.57 1.46 -10.62
CA ALA A 245 3.60 2.07 -9.77
C ALA A 245 3.93 1.24 -8.51
N PHE A 246 3.29 0.08 -8.35
CA PHE A 246 3.35 -0.79 -7.19
C PHE A 246 3.73 -2.21 -7.58
N GLU A 247 4.48 -2.87 -6.70
CA GLU A 247 4.72 -4.31 -6.67
C GLU A 247 4.29 -4.86 -5.31
N ILE A 248 3.98 -6.15 -5.23
CA ILE A 248 3.69 -6.83 -3.97
C ILE A 248 4.64 -8.00 -3.78
N ASP A 249 5.21 -8.12 -2.58
CA ASP A 249 6.01 -9.28 -2.22
C ASP A 249 5.09 -10.50 -2.08
N PRO A 250 5.33 -11.57 -2.86
CA PRO A 250 4.43 -12.72 -2.89
C PRO A 250 4.42 -13.52 -1.60
N ARG A 251 5.39 -13.33 -0.69
CA ARG A 251 5.49 -14.06 0.58
C ARG A 251 5.04 -13.21 1.77
N THR A 252 5.42 -11.94 1.79
CA THR A 252 5.15 -11.07 2.95
C THR A 252 3.87 -10.24 2.82
N GLY A 253 3.34 -10.08 1.60
CA GLY A 253 2.21 -9.20 1.34
C GLY A 253 2.57 -7.71 1.43
N GLU A 254 3.85 -7.36 1.50
CA GLU A 254 4.32 -5.97 1.47
C GLU A 254 4.14 -5.37 0.08
N ILE A 255 3.44 -4.24 0.01
CA ILE A 255 3.27 -3.46 -1.22
C ILE A 255 4.35 -2.37 -1.27
N LYS A 256 5.17 -2.38 -2.33
CA LYS A 256 6.32 -1.49 -2.53
C LYS A 256 6.18 -0.65 -3.78
N LEU A 257 6.82 0.53 -3.77
CA LEU A 257 6.88 1.41 -4.94
C LEU A 257 7.91 0.95 -5.97
N THR A 258 7.52 0.83 -7.24
CA THR A 258 8.42 0.54 -8.37
C THR A 258 8.76 1.77 -9.20
N LYS A 259 7.86 2.77 -9.19
CA LYS A 259 7.98 4.05 -9.90
C LYS A 259 7.76 5.19 -8.90
N PRO A 260 8.32 6.39 -9.17
CA PRO A 260 7.92 7.59 -8.43
C PRO A 260 6.42 7.83 -8.62
N LEU A 261 5.78 8.38 -7.60
CA LEU A 261 4.40 8.86 -7.66
C LEU A 261 4.41 10.35 -7.96
N ASP A 262 3.27 10.85 -8.40
CA ASP A 262 3.02 12.25 -8.77
C ASP A 262 1.58 12.53 -8.34
N PHE A 263 1.43 13.37 -7.32
CA PHE A 263 0.15 13.73 -6.71
C PHE A 263 -0.74 14.47 -7.73
N GLU A 264 -0.14 15.38 -8.51
CA GLU A 264 -0.82 16.16 -9.55
C GLU A 264 -1.34 15.27 -10.68
N ALA A 265 -0.70 14.12 -10.93
CA ALA A 265 -1.16 13.13 -11.89
C ALA A 265 -2.28 12.23 -11.33
N ALA A 266 -2.12 11.73 -10.09
CA ALA A 266 -3.11 10.85 -9.46
C ALA A 266 -3.04 10.87 -7.92
N GLU A 267 -4.05 11.44 -7.28
CA GLU A 267 -4.16 11.51 -5.82
C GLU A 267 -4.45 10.15 -5.15
N THR A 268 -5.02 9.19 -5.90
CA THR A 268 -5.43 7.88 -5.35
C THR A 268 -5.17 6.73 -6.31
N HIS A 269 -4.76 5.59 -5.74
CA HIS A 269 -4.61 4.33 -6.47
C HIS A 269 -5.44 3.24 -5.81
N GLU A 270 -6.31 2.62 -6.61
CA GLU A 270 -7.09 1.44 -6.20
C GLU A 270 -6.43 0.18 -6.75
N LEU A 271 -6.03 -0.72 -5.86
CA LEU A 271 -5.39 -1.99 -6.17
C LEU A 271 -6.28 -3.12 -5.65
N ASN A 272 -6.36 -4.21 -6.40
CA ASN A 272 -7.02 -5.43 -5.96
C ASN A 272 -5.97 -6.49 -5.72
N VAL A 273 -5.81 -6.92 -4.48
CA VAL A 273 -4.83 -7.95 -4.11
C VAL A 273 -5.52 -9.29 -3.99
N ARG A 274 -4.93 -10.31 -4.58
CA ARG A 274 -5.34 -11.71 -4.47
C ARG A 274 -4.36 -12.45 -3.57
N ALA A 275 -4.88 -13.14 -2.56
CA ALA A 275 -4.17 -14.17 -1.82
C ALA A 275 -4.57 -15.53 -2.39
N THR A 276 -3.62 -16.42 -2.62
CA THR A 276 -3.86 -17.78 -3.17
C THR A 276 -3.02 -18.77 -2.41
N ASP A 277 -3.66 -19.79 -1.85
CA ASP A 277 -2.97 -20.91 -1.20
C ASP A 277 -2.23 -21.80 -2.23
N GLY A 278 -1.53 -22.83 -1.76
CA GLY A 278 -0.89 -23.79 -2.65
C GLY A 278 -1.85 -24.77 -3.34
N GLY A 279 -3.09 -24.92 -2.84
CA GLY A 279 -4.14 -25.77 -3.41
C GLY A 279 -4.95 -25.11 -4.54
N GLY A 280 -4.85 -23.79 -4.69
CA GLY A 280 -5.51 -22.97 -5.69
C GLY A 280 -6.78 -22.23 -5.23
N LEU A 281 -7.20 -22.29 -3.96
CA LEU A 281 -8.25 -21.42 -3.46
C LEU A 281 -7.70 -20.02 -3.21
N SER A 282 -8.56 -19.02 -3.39
CA SER A 282 -8.13 -17.63 -3.38
C SER A 282 -9.20 -16.68 -2.86
N ALA A 283 -8.75 -15.62 -2.21
CA ALA A 283 -9.57 -14.47 -1.86
C ALA A 283 -8.99 -13.19 -2.46
N ILE A 284 -9.82 -12.15 -2.51
CA ILE A 284 -9.46 -10.83 -3.03
C ILE A 284 -9.81 -9.80 -1.97
N CYS A 285 -8.93 -8.83 -1.74
CA CYS A 285 -9.21 -7.61 -0.97
C CYS A 285 -8.91 -6.36 -1.80
N LYS A 286 -9.52 -5.25 -1.39
CA LYS A 286 -9.28 -3.94 -1.97
C LYS A 286 -8.20 -3.21 -1.18
N VAL A 287 -7.32 -2.51 -1.88
CA VAL A 287 -6.29 -1.66 -1.28
C VAL A 287 -6.39 -0.27 -1.90
N LEU A 288 -6.62 0.74 -1.05
CA LEU A 288 -6.69 2.13 -1.44
C LEU A 288 -5.45 2.87 -0.94
N VAL A 289 -4.64 3.38 -1.87
CA VAL A 289 -3.45 4.17 -1.55
C VAL A 289 -3.75 5.63 -1.82
N HIS A 290 -3.64 6.47 -0.79
CA HIS A 290 -3.69 7.92 -0.92
C HIS A 290 -2.28 8.49 -1.05
N VAL A 291 -2.06 9.24 -2.12
CA VAL A 291 -0.83 10.00 -2.31
C VAL A 291 -0.96 11.29 -1.51
N LEU A 292 0.09 11.63 -0.77
CA LEU A 292 0.21 12.87 -0.01
C LEU A 292 1.13 13.82 -0.76
N ASP A 293 0.58 14.98 -1.09
CA ASP A 293 1.24 16.13 -1.71
C ASP A 293 2.47 16.58 -0.89
N VAL A 294 3.56 16.79 -1.61
CA VAL A 294 4.82 17.39 -1.17
C VAL A 294 5.07 18.62 -2.01
N ASN A 295 5.45 19.73 -1.36
CA ASN A 295 5.76 20.99 -2.05
C ASN A 295 6.95 20.85 -3.02
N ASP A 296 6.70 20.50 -4.27
CA ASP A 296 7.69 20.22 -5.29
C ASP A 296 7.48 20.98 -6.61
N ASN A 297 6.34 21.67 -6.76
CA ASN A 297 6.12 22.63 -7.82
C ASN A 297 6.27 24.06 -7.30
N ALA A 298 7.16 24.84 -7.94
CA ALA A 298 7.26 26.25 -7.63
C ALA A 298 6.12 27.05 -8.31
N PRO A 299 5.66 28.17 -7.72
CA PRO A 299 4.64 29.01 -8.32
C PRO A 299 5.02 29.48 -9.73
N GLU A 300 4.15 29.30 -10.71
CA GLU A 300 4.29 29.82 -12.07
C GLU A 300 3.63 31.20 -12.20
N LEU A 301 4.41 32.21 -12.61
CA LEU A 301 3.90 33.56 -12.88
C LEU A 301 3.70 33.76 -14.38
N VAL A 302 2.44 33.92 -14.80
CA VAL A 302 2.05 34.09 -16.20
C VAL A 302 1.60 35.53 -16.45
N VAL A 303 2.39 36.27 -17.21
CA VAL A 303 2.09 37.66 -17.60
C VAL A 303 1.00 37.66 -18.68
N SER A 304 -0.14 38.27 -18.38
CA SER A 304 -1.29 38.39 -19.29
C SER A 304 -1.17 39.63 -20.18
N SER A 305 -0.71 40.74 -19.61
CA SER A 305 -0.42 41.97 -20.34
C SER A 305 0.70 42.75 -19.66
N PHE A 306 1.45 43.48 -20.47
CA PHE A 306 2.52 44.36 -20.03
C PHE A 306 2.55 45.59 -20.94
N SER A 307 2.52 46.78 -20.37
CA SER A 307 2.51 48.07 -21.07
C SER A 307 3.80 48.81 -20.80
N SER A 308 4.67 48.88 -21.80
CA SER A 308 5.89 49.67 -21.83
C SER A 308 6.14 50.13 -23.29
N PRO A 309 6.53 51.39 -23.54
CA PRO A 309 6.84 52.43 -22.56
C PRO A 309 5.60 53.09 -21.93
N LEU A 310 5.78 53.74 -20.79
CA LEU A 310 4.73 54.42 -20.03
C LEU A 310 4.98 55.95 -19.99
N PRO A 311 4.01 56.82 -20.34
CA PRO A 311 4.17 58.27 -20.22
C PRO A 311 4.45 58.72 -18.79
N GLU A 312 5.40 59.62 -18.59
CA GLU A 312 5.73 60.12 -17.24
C GLU A 312 4.56 60.85 -16.57
N ASN A 313 3.70 61.50 -17.36
CA ASN A 313 2.46 62.12 -16.88
C ASN A 313 1.33 61.11 -16.53
N SER A 314 1.62 59.80 -16.52
CA SER A 314 0.66 58.78 -16.13
C SER A 314 0.22 58.97 -14.68
N ALA A 315 -1.08 59.07 -14.44
CA ALA A 315 -1.61 59.26 -13.10
C ALA A 315 -1.29 58.06 -12.19
N PRO A 316 -1.12 58.27 -10.88
CA PRO A 316 -1.07 57.18 -9.91
C PRO A 316 -2.30 56.27 -10.03
N GLY A 317 -2.07 54.96 -10.00
CA GLY A 317 -3.09 53.93 -10.22
C GLY A 317 -3.16 53.42 -11.66
N THR A 318 -2.28 53.89 -12.56
CA THR A 318 -2.19 53.38 -13.93
C THR A 318 -1.66 51.95 -13.92
N VAL A 319 -2.34 51.04 -14.64
CA VAL A 319 -1.97 49.63 -14.72
C VAL A 319 -0.84 49.44 -15.72
N VAL A 320 0.28 48.91 -15.24
CA VAL A 320 1.50 48.64 -16.02
C VAL A 320 1.52 47.20 -16.51
N ALA A 321 1.17 46.24 -15.64
CA ALA A 321 1.13 44.83 -15.98
C ALA A 321 -0.06 44.15 -15.32
N LEU A 322 -0.61 43.13 -15.99
CA LEU A 322 -1.57 42.19 -15.42
C LEU A 322 -0.96 40.79 -15.52
N PHE A 323 -0.88 40.08 -14.41
CA PHE A 323 -0.36 38.71 -14.38
C PHE A 323 -1.16 37.84 -13.43
N THR A 324 -1.05 36.52 -13.60
CA THR A 324 -1.63 35.54 -12.71
C THR A 324 -0.55 34.62 -12.17
N VAL A 325 -0.71 34.17 -10.93
CA VAL A 325 0.18 33.19 -10.32
C VAL A 325 -0.57 31.90 -10.10
N ARG A 326 0.02 30.79 -10.54
CA ARG A 326 -0.57 29.45 -10.42
C ARG A 326 0.45 28.52 -9.84
N ASP A 327 0.00 27.69 -8.92
CA ASP A 327 0.78 26.60 -8.38
C ASP A 327 0.04 25.30 -8.66
N ARG A 328 0.78 24.23 -8.92
CA ARG A 328 0.21 22.93 -9.23
C ARG A 328 -0.07 22.11 -7.98
N ASP A 329 0.65 22.40 -6.90
CA ASP A 329 0.49 21.72 -5.63
C ASP A 329 -0.89 22.04 -5.02
N ALA A 330 -1.31 21.25 -4.04
CA ALA A 330 -2.60 21.40 -3.37
C ALA A 330 -2.48 22.05 -1.98
N GLY A 331 -3.63 22.44 -1.43
CA GLY A 331 -3.73 22.93 -0.05
C GLY A 331 -2.84 24.15 0.24
N ALA A 332 -1.92 23.99 1.19
CA ALA A 332 -0.98 25.06 1.59
C ALA A 332 0.19 25.21 0.62
N ASN A 333 0.65 24.10 0.02
CA ASN A 333 1.70 24.04 -0.98
C ASN A 333 1.25 24.83 -2.22
N GLY A 334 0.01 24.67 -2.66
CA GLY A 334 -0.53 25.46 -3.78
C GLY A 334 -0.89 26.93 -3.49
N LYS A 335 -0.76 27.40 -2.24
CA LYS A 335 -1.24 28.73 -1.84
C LYS A 335 -0.17 29.80 -2.02
N VAL A 336 -0.35 30.61 -3.05
CA VAL A 336 0.64 31.61 -3.46
C VAL A 336 0.43 32.99 -2.82
N SER A 337 1.55 33.70 -2.63
CA SER A 337 1.61 35.10 -2.21
C SER A 337 2.64 35.85 -3.06
N CYS A 338 2.36 37.11 -3.40
CA CYS A 338 3.26 37.94 -4.20
C CYS A 338 3.82 39.09 -3.37
N ALA A 339 5.10 39.36 -3.53
CA ALA A 339 5.81 40.47 -2.93
C ALA A 339 6.53 41.28 -4.01
N LEU A 340 6.62 42.59 -3.76
CA LEU A 340 7.37 43.54 -4.57
C LEU A 340 8.53 44.07 -3.73
N GLU A 341 9.75 44.04 -4.26
CA GLU A 341 10.95 44.45 -3.50
C GLU A 341 11.02 45.97 -3.30
N ASP A 342 10.62 46.75 -4.31
CA ASP A 342 10.59 48.22 -4.26
C ASP A 342 9.15 48.74 -4.48
N GLN A 343 8.61 49.41 -3.46
CA GLN A 343 7.24 49.95 -3.45
C GLN A 343 7.17 51.48 -3.58
N LEU A 344 8.27 52.15 -3.97
CA LEU A 344 8.31 53.61 -4.08
C LEU A 344 7.44 54.16 -5.21
N PHE A 345 7.56 53.56 -6.41
CA PHE A 345 6.86 54.01 -7.62
C PHE A 345 5.77 53.06 -8.08
N PHE A 346 5.84 51.80 -7.68
CA PHE A 346 4.92 50.74 -8.08
C PHE A 346 4.36 50.00 -6.88
N SER A 347 3.17 49.41 -7.03
CA SER A 347 2.61 48.48 -6.05
C SER A 347 1.84 47.35 -6.73
N LEU A 348 1.62 46.28 -5.99
CA LEU A 348 0.80 45.16 -6.44
C LEU A 348 -0.61 45.31 -5.86
N ARG A 349 -1.60 45.41 -6.74
CA ARG A 349 -3.02 45.39 -6.39
C ARG A 349 -3.61 44.01 -6.69
N PRO A 350 -4.17 43.30 -5.69
CA PRO A 350 -4.90 42.07 -5.95
C PRO A 350 -6.19 42.41 -6.70
N ALA A 351 -6.43 41.72 -7.82
CA ALA A 351 -7.64 41.88 -8.62
C ALA A 351 -8.69 40.81 -8.23
N TYR A 352 -8.60 39.60 -8.79
CA TYR A 352 -9.52 38.50 -8.54
C TYR A 352 -8.76 37.18 -8.39
N LYS A 353 -9.05 36.37 -7.35
CA LYS A 353 -8.29 35.14 -7.04
C LYS A 353 -6.77 35.41 -7.07
N ASN A 354 -6.02 34.71 -7.91
CA ASN A 354 -4.58 34.83 -8.04
C ASN A 354 -4.17 35.76 -9.20
N TYR A 355 -5.01 36.75 -9.54
CA TYR A 355 -4.68 37.80 -10.51
C TYR A 355 -4.18 39.04 -9.77
N TYR A 356 -3.08 39.60 -10.28
CA TYR A 356 -2.42 40.77 -9.73
C TYR A 356 -2.20 41.82 -10.81
N GLU A 357 -2.40 43.06 -10.42
CA GLU A 357 -2.12 44.24 -11.25
C GLU A 357 -0.90 44.96 -10.66
N LEU A 358 0.11 45.18 -11.49
CA LEU A 358 1.21 46.09 -11.19
C LEU A 358 0.75 47.50 -11.55
N VAL A 359 0.67 48.39 -10.55
CA VAL A 359 0.16 49.76 -10.74
C VAL A 359 1.17 50.80 -10.28
N THR A 360 1.16 51.98 -10.89
CA THR A 360 1.91 53.15 -10.39
C THR A 360 1.29 53.67 -9.09
N VAL A 361 2.11 54.13 -8.15
CA VAL A 361 1.64 54.75 -6.88
C VAL A 361 2.14 56.17 -6.67
N SER A 362 3.22 56.55 -7.35
CA SER A 362 3.81 57.88 -7.33
C SER A 362 3.80 58.48 -8.73
N ALA A 363 3.96 59.80 -8.82
CA ALA A 363 4.25 60.45 -10.09
C ALA A 363 5.58 59.94 -10.63
N LEU A 364 5.65 59.77 -11.94
CA LEU A 364 6.86 59.36 -12.64
C LEU A 364 7.49 60.60 -13.27
N ASP A 365 8.81 60.60 -13.34
CA ASP A 365 9.61 61.69 -13.88
C ASP A 365 10.76 61.04 -14.66
N ARG A 366 10.76 61.23 -15.98
CA ARG A 366 11.74 60.62 -16.89
C ARG A 366 13.11 61.30 -16.75
N GLU A 367 13.14 62.60 -16.48
CA GLU A 367 14.37 63.37 -16.25
C GLU A 367 15.09 62.88 -14.99
N GLU A 368 14.34 62.42 -13.98
CA GLU A 368 14.90 61.75 -12.80
C GLU A 368 15.27 60.29 -13.09
N THR A 369 14.30 59.47 -13.54
CA THR A 369 14.50 58.03 -13.77
C THR A 369 13.80 57.55 -15.05
N ALA A 370 14.56 57.45 -16.15
CA ALA A 370 14.01 57.04 -17.44
C ALA A 370 13.63 55.54 -17.56
N GLN A 371 14.11 54.69 -16.65
CA GLN A 371 13.84 53.25 -16.66
C GLN A 371 13.75 52.69 -15.24
N HIS A 372 12.68 51.95 -14.96
CA HIS A 372 12.49 51.25 -13.70
C HIS A 372 12.58 49.73 -13.90
N ILE A 373 13.36 49.06 -13.05
CA ILE A 373 13.44 47.60 -12.99
C ILE A 373 12.64 47.13 -11.79
N VAL A 374 11.53 46.46 -12.07
CA VAL A 374 10.55 46.07 -11.06
C VAL A 374 10.53 44.55 -10.93
N THR A 375 10.98 44.03 -9.79
CA THR A 375 11.03 42.58 -9.52
C THR A 375 9.86 42.16 -8.64
N VAL A 376 9.02 41.27 -9.17
CA VAL A 376 7.94 40.61 -8.45
C VAL A 376 8.39 39.22 -8.05
N THR A 377 8.26 38.88 -6.77
CA THR A 377 8.53 37.54 -6.25
C THR A 377 7.22 36.88 -5.85
N ALA A 378 6.90 35.73 -6.44
CA ALA A 378 5.84 34.85 -5.99
C ALA A 378 6.43 33.76 -5.11
N ALA A 379 5.80 33.49 -3.97
CA ALA A 379 6.19 32.44 -3.03
C ALA A 379 4.95 31.64 -2.64
N ASP A 380 5.07 30.31 -2.62
CA ASP A 380 4.06 29.45 -2.03
C ASP A 380 4.05 29.55 -0.48
N ALA A 381 3.11 28.84 0.15
CA ALA A 381 3.03 28.71 1.61
C ALA A 381 3.44 27.30 2.08
N GLY A 382 4.17 26.57 1.24
CA GLY A 382 4.75 25.27 1.54
C GLY A 382 5.91 25.37 2.53
N SER A 383 6.39 24.21 2.99
CA SER A 383 7.50 24.11 3.93
C SER A 383 8.47 22.99 3.52
N PRO A 384 9.63 23.31 2.91
CA PRO A 384 10.14 24.66 2.64
C PRO A 384 9.36 25.38 1.53
N PRO A 385 9.29 26.73 1.56
CA PRO A 385 8.60 27.46 0.51
C PRO A 385 9.43 27.53 -0.78
N LEU A 386 8.77 27.38 -1.93
CA LEU A 386 9.36 27.59 -3.25
C LEU A 386 8.95 28.96 -3.80
N THR A 387 9.84 29.55 -4.58
CA THR A 387 9.69 30.94 -5.06
C THR A 387 10.06 31.09 -6.52
N THR A 388 9.33 31.96 -7.22
CA THR A 388 9.60 32.35 -8.60
C THR A 388 9.64 33.88 -8.72
N THR A 389 10.61 34.41 -9.45
CA THR A 389 10.79 35.85 -9.64
C THR A 389 10.54 36.25 -11.09
N GLN A 390 9.79 37.33 -11.31
CA GLN A 390 9.59 37.97 -12.62
C GLN A 390 10.06 39.42 -12.56
N THR A 391 10.91 39.81 -13.51
CA THR A 391 11.38 41.19 -13.66
C THR A 391 10.65 41.89 -14.79
N PHE A 392 10.12 43.09 -14.53
CA PHE A 392 9.53 44.00 -15.50
C PHE A 392 10.46 45.19 -15.70
N THR A 393 10.84 45.47 -16.95
CA THR A 393 11.63 46.66 -17.31
C THR A 393 10.69 47.70 -17.90
N VAL A 394 10.32 48.68 -17.09
CA VAL A 394 9.35 49.73 -17.43
C VAL A 394 10.13 50.94 -17.93
N ASP A 395 10.02 51.21 -19.22
CA ASP A 395 10.63 52.38 -19.84
C ASP A 395 9.65 53.57 -19.74
N ILE A 396 10.14 54.74 -19.34
CA ILE A 396 9.32 55.94 -19.23
C ILE A 396 9.44 56.75 -20.53
N SER A 397 8.31 57.03 -21.18
CA SER A 397 8.26 57.87 -22.37
C SER A 397 8.09 59.34 -22.01
N ASP A 398 8.88 60.15 -22.70
CA ASP A 398 8.94 61.61 -22.63
C ASP A 398 7.61 62.30 -22.95
N VAL A 399 7.28 63.30 -22.15
CA VAL A 399 6.16 64.25 -22.29
C VAL A 399 6.74 65.65 -22.22
N ASN A 400 6.27 66.55 -23.08
CA ASN A 400 6.78 67.93 -23.12
C ASN A 400 6.32 68.73 -21.90
N ASP A 401 7.03 68.63 -20.77
CA ASP A 401 6.71 69.31 -19.51
C ASP A 401 7.84 70.19 -18.96
N ASN A 402 9.04 70.13 -19.55
CA ASN A 402 10.10 71.09 -19.30
C ASN A 402 10.13 72.16 -20.40
N ALA A 403 10.21 73.43 -20.00
CA ALA A 403 10.39 74.52 -20.95
C ALA A 403 11.89 74.80 -21.15
N PRO A 404 12.33 75.29 -22.33
CA PRO A 404 13.73 75.62 -22.55
C PRO A 404 14.23 76.66 -21.54
N VAL A 405 15.34 76.42 -20.85
CA VAL A 405 15.92 77.34 -19.88
C VAL A 405 17.15 78.01 -20.45
N PHE A 406 17.18 79.34 -20.47
CA PHE A 406 18.38 80.10 -20.85
C PHE A 406 19.46 80.02 -19.78
N ASN A 407 20.73 79.98 -20.20
CA ASN A 407 21.88 79.95 -19.27
C ASN A 407 22.05 81.23 -18.44
N GLN A 408 21.37 82.33 -18.81
CA GLN A 408 21.44 83.62 -18.13
C GLN A 408 20.04 84.23 -18.01
N THR A 409 19.81 84.99 -16.94
CA THR A 409 18.53 85.71 -16.71
C THR A 409 18.38 86.96 -17.58
N SER A 410 19.49 87.51 -18.06
CA SER A 410 19.53 88.60 -19.05
C SER A 410 20.88 88.59 -19.76
N TYR A 411 20.89 88.94 -21.04
CA TYR A 411 22.11 89.08 -21.83
C TYR A 411 22.38 90.56 -22.09
N THR A 412 23.62 91.01 -21.91
CA THR A 412 24.08 92.33 -22.35
C THR A 412 25.13 92.14 -23.44
N MET A 413 24.87 92.69 -24.62
CA MET A 413 25.72 92.63 -25.80
C MET A 413 26.19 94.05 -26.11
N TYR A 414 27.36 94.17 -26.74
CA TYR A 414 27.93 95.47 -27.10
C TYR A 414 28.28 95.48 -28.58
N VAL A 415 27.98 96.59 -29.24
CA VAL A 415 28.34 96.82 -30.65
C VAL A 415 28.90 98.23 -30.80
N HIS A 416 29.93 98.37 -31.63
CA HIS A 416 30.48 99.68 -31.95
C HIS A 416 29.55 100.42 -32.91
N GLU A 417 29.45 101.74 -32.77
CA GLU A 417 28.79 102.60 -33.76
C GLU A 417 29.43 102.43 -35.15
N ASN A 418 28.66 102.73 -36.20
CA ASN A 418 29.09 102.56 -37.59
C ASN A 418 29.52 101.12 -37.93
N ASN A 419 28.92 100.13 -37.25
CA ASN A 419 29.15 98.73 -37.54
C ASN A 419 28.75 98.36 -38.97
N VAL A 420 29.39 97.30 -39.50
CA VAL A 420 28.92 96.69 -40.75
C VAL A 420 27.53 96.06 -40.54
N PRO A 421 26.62 96.16 -41.52
CA PRO A 421 25.36 95.42 -41.50
C PRO A 421 25.59 93.91 -41.34
N SER A 422 24.71 93.25 -40.59
CA SER A 422 24.73 91.82 -40.26
C SER A 422 25.96 91.37 -39.44
N VAL A 423 26.46 92.23 -38.54
CA VAL A 423 27.53 91.86 -37.61
C VAL A 423 27.02 90.96 -36.48
N LEU A 424 27.76 89.91 -36.15
CA LEU A 424 27.51 89.04 -34.99
C LEU A 424 27.89 89.78 -33.70
N VAL A 425 26.96 89.91 -32.75
CA VAL A 425 27.18 90.61 -31.47
C VAL A 425 27.21 89.68 -30.26
N GLY A 426 26.68 88.46 -30.40
CA GLY A 426 26.68 87.47 -29.34
C GLY A 426 25.93 86.22 -29.74
N ALA A 427 25.86 85.24 -28.84
CA ALA A 427 25.03 84.05 -29.00
C ALA A 427 24.27 83.78 -27.70
N LEU A 428 23.04 83.35 -27.84
CA LEU A 428 22.17 82.91 -26.76
C LEU A 428 22.25 81.38 -26.68
N SER A 429 22.17 80.86 -25.47
CA SER A 429 22.09 79.43 -25.22
C SER A 429 20.94 79.15 -24.27
N ALA A 430 20.03 78.29 -24.70
CA ALA A 430 19.02 77.65 -23.89
C ALA A 430 19.12 76.13 -24.04
N ALA A 431 18.82 75.42 -22.96
CA ALA A 431 18.79 73.97 -22.90
C ALA A 431 17.42 73.53 -22.41
N ASP A 432 16.95 72.40 -22.91
CA ASP A 432 15.70 71.78 -22.51
C ASP A 432 16.02 70.39 -21.94
N ALA A 433 15.31 69.97 -20.90
CA ALA A 433 15.56 68.72 -20.18
C ALA A 433 14.87 67.51 -20.84
N ASP A 434 13.85 67.77 -21.68
CA ASP A 434 13.11 66.75 -22.41
C ASP A 434 14.00 66.06 -23.48
N VAL A 435 13.42 65.12 -24.25
CA VAL A 435 14.16 64.35 -25.28
C VAL A 435 13.60 64.58 -26.69
N GLY A 436 14.49 64.49 -27.68
CA GLY A 436 14.09 64.47 -29.10
C GLY A 436 13.52 65.81 -29.58
N LEU A 437 12.25 65.84 -29.99
CA LEU A 437 11.60 67.06 -30.48
C LEU A 437 11.20 68.00 -29.34
N ASN A 438 10.86 67.45 -28.18
CA ASN A 438 10.55 68.21 -26.96
C ASN A 438 11.81 68.94 -26.46
N ALA A 439 13.00 68.33 -26.65
CA ALA A 439 14.27 69.00 -26.35
C ALA A 439 14.72 70.06 -27.39
N LYS A 440 14.07 70.12 -28.56
CA LYS A 440 14.61 70.84 -29.72
C LYS A 440 14.28 72.32 -29.64
N VAL A 441 15.24 73.09 -29.14
CA VAL A 441 15.12 74.54 -28.99
C VAL A 441 15.18 75.29 -30.34
N THR A 442 14.23 76.20 -30.53
CA THR A 442 14.21 77.18 -31.63
C THR A 442 14.12 78.60 -31.09
N TYR A 443 14.98 79.49 -31.60
CA TYR A 443 15.05 80.88 -31.15
C TYR A 443 14.24 81.82 -32.05
N SER A 444 13.53 82.77 -31.46
CA SER A 444 12.75 83.79 -32.19
C SER A 444 12.70 85.11 -31.42
N LEU A 445 12.53 86.23 -32.13
CA LEU A 445 12.30 87.53 -31.48
C LEU A 445 10.83 87.64 -31.09
N SER A 446 10.56 87.93 -29.81
CA SER A 446 9.20 88.10 -29.32
C SER A 446 8.58 89.40 -29.86
N PRO A 447 7.32 89.37 -30.32
CA PRO A 447 6.62 90.58 -30.75
C PRO A 447 6.14 91.46 -29.57
N VAL A 448 6.25 90.98 -28.33
CA VAL A 448 5.73 91.68 -27.14
C VAL A 448 6.62 92.87 -26.78
N GLN A 449 6.08 94.07 -27.01
CA GLN A 449 6.71 95.34 -26.65
C GLN A 449 6.75 95.50 -25.13
N ALA A 450 7.96 95.61 -24.56
CA ALA A 450 8.11 96.29 -23.28
C ALA A 450 7.63 97.75 -23.48
N ALA A 451 6.63 98.16 -22.71
CA ALA A 451 5.91 99.41 -22.88
C ALA A 451 6.84 100.62 -23.13
N GLY A 452 6.73 101.23 -24.31
CA GLY A 452 7.17 102.60 -24.56
C GLY A 452 8.61 102.86 -25.01
N ARG A 453 9.38 101.86 -25.47
CA ARG A 453 10.70 102.10 -26.11
C ARG A 453 10.73 101.59 -27.56
N PRO A 454 11.39 102.30 -28.50
CA PRO A 454 11.54 101.81 -29.87
C PRO A 454 12.38 100.53 -29.87
N SER A 455 11.73 99.38 -30.07
CA SER A 455 12.43 98.13 -30.32
C SER A 455 13.13 98.26 -31.68
N CYS A 456 14.44 98.07 -31.69
CA CYS A 456 15.18 98.20 -32.92
C CYS A 456 14.88 96.99 -33.81
N SER A 457 14.24 97.20 -34.96
CA SER A 457 14.17 96.22 -36.06
C SER A 457 15.55 95.88 -36.67
N CYS A 458 16.64 96.28 -36.00
CA CYS A 458 18.00 95.98 -36.37
C CYS A 458 18.50 94.66 -35.81
N LEU A 459 17.82 94.01 -34.87
CA LEU A 459 18.27 92.74 -34.30
C LEU A 459 17.65 91.57 -35.06
N SER A 460 18.44 90.53 -35.29
CA SER A 460 18.00 89.23 -35.79
C SER A 460 18.63 88.13 -34.96
N VAL A 461 17.92 87.03 -34.75
CA VAL A 461 18.44 85.84 -34.09
C VAL A 461 18.33 84.65 -35.04
N ASN A 462 19.40 83.87 -35.13
CA ASN A 462 19.37 82.61 -35.87
C ASN A 462 18.58 81.57 -35.07
N SER A 463 17.57 80.97 -35.69
CA SER A 463 16.62 80.08 -35.02
C SER A 463 17.23 78.76 -34.55
N GLU A 464 18.36 78.33 -35.11
CA GLU A 464 18.96 77.02 -34.80
C GLU A 464 20.12 77.12 -33.81
N ASN A 465 20.96 78.16 -33.90
CA ASN A 465 22.19 78.26 -33.12
C ASN A 465 22.23 79.43 -32.12
N GLY A 466 21.15 80.22 -32.03
CA GLY A 466 21.02 81.32 -31.07
C GLY A 466 21.93 82.52 -31.31
N GLN A 467 22.65 82.59 -32.45
CA GLN A 467 23.51 83.72 -32.79
C GLN A 467 22.68 84.99 -33.06
N VAL A 468 23.09 86.12 -32.47
CA VAL A 468 22.41 87.41 -32.56
C VAL A 468 23.20 88.35 -33.47
N PHE A 469 22.51 88.90 -34.46
CA PHE A 469 23.07 89.78 -35.49
C PHE A 469 22.43 91.16 -35.46
N VAL A 470 23.23 92.18 -35.76
CA VAL A 470 22.75 93.55 -35.98
C VAL A 470 22.72 93.84 -37.49
N LEU A 471 21.52 93.95 -38.06
CA LEU A 471 21.19 94.03 -39.48
C LEU A 471 21.53 95.37 -40.16
N ARG A 472 21.85 96.43 -39.40
CA ARG A 472 22.21 97.75 -39.93
C ARG A 472 23.30 98.41 -39.10
N ALA A 473 23.97 99.40 -39.68
CA ALA A 473 24.85 100.28 -38.91
C ALA A 473 24.03 101.06 -37.87
N LEU A 474 24.50 101.06 -36.62
CA LEU A 474 23.90 101.84 -35.53
C LEU A 474 24.65 103.15 -35.34
N ASP A 475 23.88 104.19 -35.05
CA ASP A 475 24.35 105.53 -34.74
C ASP A 475 24.08 105.78 -33.25
N TYR A 476 25.14 106.00 -32.47
CA TYR A 476 25.07 106.15 -31.02
C TYR A 476 24.27 107.38 -30.59
N GLU A 477 24.27 108.44 -31.40
CA GLU A 477 23.48 109.65 -31.15
C GLU A 477 21.97 109.40 -31.28
N GLN A 478 21.56 108.42 -32.09
CA GLN A 478 20.16 108.05 -32.32
C GLN A 478 19.68 106.94 -31.37
N MET A 479 20.54 105.96 -31.07
CA MET A 479 20.19 104.80 -30.25
C MET A 479 21.36 104.38 -29.38
N ARG A 480 21.27 104.70 -28.07
CA ARG A 480 22.28 104.32 -27.08
C ARG A 480 22.06 102.94 -26.47
N GLN A 481 20.82 102.47 -26.45
CA GLN A 481 20.44 101.20 -25.86
C GLN A 481 19.16 100.70 -26.52
N SER A 482 19.10 99.40 -26.80
CA SER A 482 17.87 98.72 -27.19
C SER A 482 17.65 97.49 -26.34
N GLU A 483 16.40 97.23 -25.96
CA GLU A 483 16.02 96.01 -25.26
C GLU A 483 15.07 95.22 -26.15
N VAL A 484 15.43 93.97 -26.41
CA VAL A 484 14.58 93.02 -27.13
C VAL A 484 14.36 91.78 -26.27
N VAL A 485 13.19 91.17 -26.41
CA VAL A 485 12.89 89.90 -25.76
C VAL A 485 13.09 88.81 -26.79
N VAL A 486 14.00 87.88 -26.51
CA VAL A 486 14.17 86.67 -27.32
C VAL A 486 13.43 85.52 -26.65
N SER A 487 12.65 84.79 -27.43
CA SER A 487 11.91 83.61 -27.02
C SER A 487 12.62 82.35 -27.53
N ALA A 488 12.91 81.42 -26.63
CA ALA A 488 13.29 80.06 -26.96
C ALA A 488 12.03 79.19 -26.82
N SER A 489 11.66 78.47 -27.89
CA SER A 489 10.53 77.55 -27.91
C SER A 489 11.03 76.16 -28.29
N ASP A 490 10.57 75.15 -27.58
CA ASP A 490 10.76 73.77 -28.02
C ASP A 490 9.96 73.47 -29.31
N ALA A 491 10.13 72.26 -29.85
CA ALA A 491 9.32 71.74 -30.94
C ALA A 491 8.29 70.70 -30.47
N GLY A 492 7.99 70.67 -29.18
CA GLY A 492 7.01 69.78 -28.57
C GLY A 492 5.57 70.17 -28.87
N SER A 493 4.63 69.32 -28.47
CA SER A 493 3.19 69.56 -28.65
C SER A 493 2.43 69.25 -27.35
N PRO A 494 1.93 70.27 -26.63
CA PRO A 494 1.99 71.71 -26.94
C PRO A 494 3.41 72.29 -26.78
N PRO A 495 3.80 73.32 -27.56
CA PRO A 495 5.13 73.90 -27.44
C PRO A 495 5.28 74.75 -26.19
N LEU A 496 6.32 74.51 -25.39
CA LEU A 496 6.71 75.32 -24.24
C LEU A 496 7.79 76.32 -24.65
N ARG A 497 7.84 77.43 -23.90
CA ARG A 497 8.71 78.56 -24.23
C ARG A 497 9.23 79.26 -23.00
N ALA A 498 10.44 79.79 -23.11
CA ALA A 498 10.97 80.77 -22.17
C ALA A 498 11.41 82.03 -22.91
N ASN A 499 11.46 83.14 -22.17
CA ASN A 499 11.84 84.44 -22.70
C ASN A 499 13.04 84.98 -21.92
N VAL A 500 13.97 85.62 -22.63
CA VAL A 500 15.09 86.34 -22.02
C VAL A 500 15.21 87.75 -22.59
N THR A 501 15.56 88.71 -21.74
CA THR A 501 15.85 90.08 -22.17
C THR A 501 17.29 90.17 -22.67
N VAL A 502 17.45 90.67 -23.89
CA VAL A 502 18.74 91.01 -24.49
C VAL A 502 18.84 92.52 -24.57
N ARG A 503 19.85 93.08 -23.90
CA ARG A 503 20.22 94.50 -23.93
C ARG A 503 21.37 94.66 -24.91
N LEU A 504 21.18 95.46 -25.94
CA LEU A 504 22.23 95.88 -26.88
C LEU A 504 22.67 97.30 -26.56
#